data_AF-J7LHJ4-F1
#
_entry.id   AF-J7LHJ4-F1
#
_cell.length_a   1.000
_cell.length_b   1.000
_cell.length_c   1.000
_cell.angle_alpha   90.00
_cell.angle_beta   90.00
_cell.angle_gamma   90.00
#
_symmetry.space_group_name_H-M   'P 1'
#
loop_
_entity.id
_entity.type
_entity.pdbx_description
1 polymer ?
#
loop_
_entity_poly.entity_id
_entity_poly.type
_entity_poly.pdbx_seq_one_letter_code
_entity_poly.pdbx_strand_id
1 'polypeptide(L)'
;MTEHDAIRISQLHQIFPEVQLTERQKDIAVMYVIGCTVEEIASEKGITTDGVMYHLNLVKRAVGSATLAGVRTIAFLRMMAIVLTRES
;
A
#
# COMPACT_ATOMS: atom_id res chain seq x y z
N MET A 1 -14.04 9.07 10.11
CA MET A 1 -13.07 9.42 9.06
C MET A 1 -13.55 10.71 8.42
N THR A 2 -12.75 11.77 8.45
CA THR A 2 -13.11 13.07 7.88
C THR A 2 -12.77 13.11 6.37
N GLU A 3 -13.35 14.04 5.63
CA GLU A 3 -13.01 14.27 4.21
C GLU A 3 -11.50 14.53 4.03
N HIS A 4 -10.90 15.24 4.98
CA HIS A 4 -9.47 15.50 5.01
C HIS A 4 -8.64 14.21 5.18
N ASP A 5 -9.14 13.22 5.94
CA ASP A 5 -8.46 11.92 6.10
C ASP A 5 -8.51 11.11 4.80
N ALA A 6 -9.66 11.13 4.10
CA ALA A 6 -9.85 10.44 2.83
C ALA A 6 -8.92 10.99 1.73
N ILE A 7 -8.79 12.33 1.63
CA ILE A 7 -7.86 12.99 0.70
C ILE A 7 -6.42 12.59 1.01
N ARG A 8 -6.03 12.55 2.30
CA ARG A 8 -4.67 12.20 2.73
C ARG A 8 -4.33 10.74 2.43
N ILE A 9 -5.30 9.83 2.57
CA ILE A 9 -5.14 8.40 2.22
C ILE A 9 -5.05 8.21 0.70
N SER A 10 -5.88 8.92 -0.08
CA SER A 10 -5.80 8.87 -1.55
C SER A 10 -4.44 9.36 -2.07
N GLN A 11 -3.82 10.34 -1.40
CA GLN A 11 -2.44 10.76 -1.67
C GLN A 11 -1.38 9.70 -1.30
N LEU A 12 -1.71 8.59 -0.63
CA LEU A 12 -0.77 7.49 -0.45
C LEU A 12 -0.86 6.48 -1.59
N HIS A 13 -1.93 6.51 -2.39
CA HIS A 13 -2.06 5.61 -3.54
C HIS A 13 -1.08 5.93 -4.67
N GLN A 14 -0.53 7.15 -4.75
CA GLN A 14 0.58 7.49 -5.67
C GLN A 14 1.87 6.67 -5.39
N ILE A 15 1.99 6.03 -4.21
CA ILE A 15 3.08 5.07 -3.93
C ILE A 15 2.95 3.82 -4.83
N PHE A 16 1.74 3.52 -5.29
CA PHE A 16 1.40 2.37 -6.13
C PHE A 16 0.71 2.83 -7.43
N PRO A 17 1.47 3.38 -8.41
CA PRO A 17 0.92 3.87 -9.67
C PRO A 17 0.43 2.75 -10.61
N GLU A 18 0.60 1.49 -10.24
CA GLU A 18 0.18 0.32 -11.02
C GLU A 18 -1.34 0.33 -11.28
N VAL A 19 -1.72 0.57 -12.55
CA VAL A 19 -3.14 0.69 -12.99
C VAL A 19 -3.92 -0.61 -12.78
N GLN A 20 -3.25 -1.76 -12.80
CA GLN A 20 -3.85 -3.07 -12.54
C GLN A 20 -4.25 -3.28 -11.07
N LEU A 21 -3.77 -2.44 -10.14
CA LEU A 21 -4.14 -2.54 -8.73
C LEU A 21 -5.43 -1.78 -8.45
N THR A 22 -6.37 -2.45 -7.80
CA THR A 22 -7.59 -1.80 -7.30
C THR A 22 -7.27 -0.90 -6.11
N GLU A 23 -8.11 0.11 -5.87
CA GLU A 23 -7.96 1.00 -4.71
C GLU A 23 -7.92 0.22 -3.39
N ARG A 24 -8.70 -0.86 -3.28
CA ARG A 24 -8.67 -1.78 -2.13
C ARG A 24 -7.30 -2.45 -1.95
N GLN A 25 -6.65 -2.86 -3.04
CA GLN A 25 -5.33 -3.46 -2.98
C GLN A 25 -4.26 -2.44 -2.58
N LYS A 26 -4.37 -1.20 -3.10
CA LYS A 26 -3.48 -0.10 -2.73
C LYS A 26 -3.64 0.27 -1.26
N ASP A 27 -4.86 0.34 -0.75
CA ASP A 27 -5.16 0.53 0.67
C ASP A 27 -4.46 -0.50 1.57
N ILE A 28 -4.64 -1.79 1.25
CA ILE A 28 -4.02 -2.89 1.99
C ILE A 28 -2.49 -2.79 1.93
N ALA A 29 -1.94 -2.47 0.75
CA ALA A 29 -0.51 -2.28 0.56
C ALA A 29 0.04 -1.12 1.39
N VAL A 30 -0.65 0.02 1.41
CA VAL A 30 -0.27 1.19 2.22
C VAL A 30 -0.22 0.82 3.69
N MET A 31 -1.27 0.18 4.24
CA MET A 31 -1.28 -0.26 5.64
C MET A 31 -0.10 -1.18 5.96
N TYR A 32 0.20 -2.14 5.09
CA TYR A 32 1.32 -3.05 5.27
C TYR A 32 2.70 -2.35 5.22
N VAL A 33 2.84 -1.33 4.38
CA VAL A 33 4.08 -0.55 4.24
C VAL A 33 4.32 0.36 5.44
N ILE A 34 3.28 0.96 6.00
CA ILE A 34 3.39 1.83 7.19
C ILE A 34 3.55 1.05 8.50
N GLY A 35 3.51 -0.29 8.45
CA GLY A 35 3.91 -1.16 9.56
C GLY A 35 2.81 -2.03 10.14
N CYS A 36 1.57 -1.96 9.64
CA CYS A 36 0.50 -2.82 10.13
C CYS A 36 0.78 -4.31 9.88
N THR A 37 0.42 -5.16 10.82
CA THR A 37 0.47 -6.61 10.66
C THR A 37 -0.68 -7.13 9.79
N VAL A 38 -0.58 -8.38 9.33
CA VAL A 38 -1.62 -9.00 8.52
C VAL A 38 -2.95 -9.10 9.31
N GLU A 39 -2.86 -9.36 10.62
CA GLU A 39 -3.99 -9.44 11.54
C GLU A 39 -4.67 -8.08 11.75
N GLU A 40 -3.89 -7.02 11.92
CA GLU A 40 -4.41 -5.65 12.07
C GLU A 40 -5.14 -5.21 10.80
N ILE A 41 -4.56 -5.48 9.62
CA ILE A 41 -5.18 -5.18 8.33
C ILE A 41 -6.46 -6.00 8.14
N ALA A 42 -6.43 -7.28 8.50
CA ALA A 42 -7.58 -8.17 8.40
C ALA A 42 -8.75 -7.65 9.26
N SER A 43 -8.47 -7.25 10.50
CA SER A 43 -9.43 -6.63 11.41
C SER A 43 -10.00 -5.33 10.83
N GLU A 44 -9.15 -4.41 10.38
CA GLU A 44 -9.57 -3.11 9.85
C GLU A 44 -10.39 -3.24 8.56
N LYS A 45 -10.01 -4.15 7.65
CA LYS A 45 -10.66 -4.32 6.35
C LYS A 45 -11.82 -5.33 6.38
N GLY A 46 -12.12 -5.93 7.54
CA GLY A 46 -13.19 -6.91 7.70
C GLY A 46 -13.02 -8.14 6.80
N ILE A 47 -11.79 -8.64 6.64
CA ILE A 47 -11.46 -9.82 5.83
C ILE A 47 -10.57 -10.79 6.61
N THR A 48 -10.38 -12.00 6.08
CA THR A 48 -9.45 -12.97 6.67
C THR A 48 -7.99 -12.58 6.42
N THR A 49 -7.09 -13.08 7.27
CA THR A 49 -5.64 -12.95 7.09
C THR A 49 -5.17 -13.53 5.75
N ASP A 50 -5.77 -14.65 5.31
CA ASP A 50 -5.55 -15.22 3.97
C ASP A 50 -5.98 -14.26 2.85
N GLY A 51 -7.10 -13.56 3.03
CA GLY A 51 -7.56 -12.52 2.11
C GLY A 51 -6.56 -11.36 2.01
N VAL A 52 -6.00 -10.91 3.14
CA VAL A 52 -4.93 -9.91 3.17
C VAL A 52 -3.70 -10.43 2.42
N MET A 53 -3.24 -11.65 2.72
CA MET A 53 -2.08 -12.25 2.06
C MET A 53 -2.28 -12.45 0.56
N TYR A 54 -3.49 -12.78 0.13
CA TYR A 54 -3.86 -12.83 -1.29
C TYR A 54 -3.68 -11.46 -1.95
N HIS A 55 -4.23 -10.40 -1.37
CA HIS A 55 -4.09 -9.04 -1.90
C HIS A 55 -2.63 -8.56 -1.90
N LEU A 56 -1.88 -8.81 -0.83
CA LEU A 56 -0.46 -8.47 -0.76
C LEU A 56 0.38 -9.22 -1.80
N ASN A 57 0.03 -10.47 -2.13
CA ASN A 57 0.69 -11.21 -3.20
C ASN A 57 0.37 -10.64 -4.60
N LEU A 58 -0.84 -10.14 -4.83
CA LEU A 58 -1.17 -9.44 -6.08
C LEU A 58 -0.37 -8.14 -6.21
N VAL A 59 -0.29 -7.37 -5.13
CA VAL A 59 0.55 -6.15 -5.07
C VAL A 59 2.01 -6.48 -5.33
N LYS A 60 2.55 -7.50 -4.65
CA LYS A 60 3.92 -7.99 -4.83
C LYS A 60 4.24 -8.30 -6.29
N ARG A 61 3.33 -8.99 -6.98
CA ARG A 61 3.46 -9.29 -8.42
C ARG A 61 3.37 -8.03 -9.27
N ALA A 62 2.43 -7.13 -8.98
CA ALA A 62 2.22 -5.91 -9.75
C ALA A 62 3.44 -4.97 -9.70
N VAL A 63 4.08 -4.84 -8.54
CA VAL A 63 5.29 -4.02 -8.38
C VAL A 63 6.58 -4.74 -8.81
N GLY A 64 6.49 -5.98 -9.30
CA GLY A 64 7.64 -6.76 -9.76
C GLY A 64 8.58 -7.23 -8.64
N SER A 65 8.09 -7.38 -7.40
CA SER A 65 8.93 -7.81 -6.27
C SER A 65 8.85 -9.32 -6.03
N ALA A 66 9.94 -9.92 -5.56
CA ALA A 66 9.96 -11.32 -5.16
C ALA A 66 9.36 -11.54 -3.74
N THR A 67 9.51 -10.56 -2.86
CA THR A 67 9.15 -10.67 -1.43
C THR A 67 8.30 -9.50 -0.97
N LEU A 68 7.52 -9.68 0.10
CA LEU A 68 6.77 -8.58 0.71
C LEU A 68 7.70 -7.54 1.37
N ALA A 69 8.89 -7.95 1.80
CA ALA A 69 9.92 -7.00 2.25
C ALA A 69 10.36 -6.07 1.10
N GLY A 70 10.54 -6.62 -0.11
CA GLY A 70 10.86 -5.82 -1.29
C GLY A 70 9.76 -4.84 -1.67
N VAL A 71 8.48 -5.18 -1.44
CA VAL A 71 7.37 -4.21 -1.57
C VAL A 71 7.57 -3.00 -0.65
N ARG A 72 7.99 -3.21 0.61
CA ARG A 72 8.30 -2.11 1.54
C ARG A 72 9.46 -1.26 1.05
N THR A 73 10.52 -1.87 0.54
CA THR A 73 11.68 -1.14 -0.02
C THR A 73 11.27 -0.29 -1.22
N ILE A 74 10.51 -0.85 -2.17
CA ILE A 74 10.04 -0.11 -3.35
C ILE A 74 9.15 1.07 -2.91
N ALA A 75 8.21 0.82 -1.99
CA ALA A 75 7.32 1.86 -1.48
C ALA A 75 8.10 2.98 -0.79
N PHE A 76 9.13 2.64 0.01
CA PHE A 76 10.02 3.62 0.64
C PHE A 76 10.74 4.50 -0.39
N LEU A 77 11.34 3.90 -1.42
CA LEU A 77 12.02 4.64 -2.49
C LEU A 77 11.07 5.59 -3.23
N ARG A 78 9.83 5.13 -3.51
CA ARG A 78 8.79 5.94 -4.14
C ARG A 78 8.35 7.10 -3.25
N MET A 79 8.17 6.86 -1.96
CA MET A 79 7.86 7.92 -1.00
C MET A 79 8.97 8.98 -0.97
N MET A 80 10.24 8.58 -0.95
CA MET A 80 11.37 9.50 -1.02
C MET A 80 11.36 10.32 -2.31
N ALA A 81 11.12 9.68 -3.46
CA ALA A 81 11.03 10.37 -4.75
C ALA A 81 9.90 11.41 -4.76
N ILE A 82 8.71 11.05 -4.25
CA ILE A 82 7.57 11.97 -4.15
C ILE A 82 7.93 13.18 -3.29
N VAL A 83 8.56 12.98 -2.12
CA VAL A 83 8.99 14.08 -1.25
C VAL A 83 9.98 15.00 -1.96
N LEU A 84 11.03 14.44 -2.58
CA LEU A 84 12.04 15.21 -3.30
C LEU A 84 11.44 16.04 -4.45
N THR A 85 10.50 15.47 -5.22
CA THR A 85 9.85 16.18 -6.32
C THR A 85 8.87 17.28 -5.88
N ARG A 86 8.35 17.21 -4.65
CA ARG A 86 7.46 18.25 -4.09
C ARG A 86 8.22 19.45 -3.51
N GLU A 87 9.49 19.26 -3.18
CA GLU A 87 10.37 20.31 -2.65
C GLU A 87 11.18 21.04 -3.74
N SER A 88 11.08 20.59 -4.99
CA SER A 88 11.72 21.18 -6.19
C SER A 88 10.80 22.16 -6.91
#